data_AF-A0A1E1F8E7-F1
#
_entry.id   AF-A0A1E1F8E7-F1
#
_cell.length_a   1.000
_cell.length_b   1.000
_cell.length_c   1.000
_cell.angle_alpha   90.00
_cell.angle_beta   90.00
_cell.angle_gamma   90.00
#
_symmetry.space_group_name_H-M   'P 1'
#
loop_
_entity.id
_entity.type
_entity.pdbx_description
1 polymer ?
#
loop_
_entity_poly.entity_id
_entity_poly.type
_entity_poly.pdbx_seq_one_letter_code
_entity_poly.pdbx_strand_id
1 'polypeptide(L)'
;MALEPIRITHPVDPDRAEVEQRVVCAAERDPEPFFVAYRQHAESFDGRYVCADLMKEIIPEYSASPIARGRYNNAVHNTAAVLASEQFRRTLADERDPTRRLALFVTGSPGSGKTSLIMSAGLPPDARVLYEGQLLDPSSRAKIAGALDRGLTVSIAAVLPRIEDAFENTLRRFERVGRGASIATMARIQDGTPAGLEAIHAEFGDRVEIEIHDIRDRTNPRSYDIRDGLKHWQEELSRGSTEQRLFDQLHRIRREGRGSDDFERQARGQPIAAREQGVAREPDGSGEAPGDEPRRTGEDRSPQLLRGLYAPTAAPKPAAEAPADDGTYTGPIVAVDAKTATQLVDGKQISHQLRFLTGSTADLAEGRNLTISYRGGIGKVTDPRKQTQGRTR
;
A
#
# COMPACT_ATOMS: atom_id res chain seq x y z
N MET A 1 -32.60 -0.98 -2.63
CA MET A 1 -31.49 -1.91 -2.33
C MET A 1 -31.31 -1.94 -0.81
N ALA A 2 -31.16 -3.11 -0.21
CA ALA A 2 -30.92 -3.22 1.23
C ALA A 2 -29.40 -3.35 1.47
N LEU A 3 -28.87 -2.56 2.41
CA LEU A 3 -27.51 -2.74 2.91
C LEU A 3 -27.40 -4.05 3.72
N GLU A 4 -26.18 -4.56 3.87
CA GLU A 4 -25.90 -5.54 4.91
C GLU A 4 -26.26 -4.94 6.29
N PRO A 5 -26.76 -5.74 7.26
CA PRO A 5 -27.11 -5.22 8.58
C PRO A 5 -25.90 -4.57 9.26
N ILE A 6 -26.08 -3.33 9.74
CA ILE A 6 -25.02 -2.62 10.45
C ILE A 6 -25.05 -3.04 11.93
N ARG A 7 -23.97 -3.66 12.39
CA ARG A 7 -23.85 -4.06 13.80
C ARG A 7 -23.63 -2.84 14.70
N ILE A 8 -24.50 -2.67 15.68
CA ILE A 8 -24.38 -1.66 16.75
C ILE A 8 -23.42 -2.19 17.84
N THR A 9 -22.53 -1.35 18.34
CA THR A 9 -21.52 -1.70 19.35
C THR A 9 -21.94 -1.34 20.78
N HIS A 10 -22.97 -0.50 20.94
CA HIS A 10 -23.47 0.01 22.23
C HIS A 10 -22.35 0.65 23.08
N PRO A 11 -21.76 1.78 22.62
CA PRO A 11 -20.78 2.53 23.40
C PRO A 11 -21.32 2.89 24.79
N VAL A 12 -20.47 2.79 25.80
CA VAL A 12 -20.80 3.21 27.17
C VAL A 12 -20.97 4.72 27.27
N ASP A 13 -20.21 5.50 26.48
CA ASP A 13 -20.31 6.96 26.45
C ASP A 13 -21.60 7.39 25.71
N PRO A 14 -22.49 8.18 26.35
CA PRO A 14 -23.79 8.54 25.77
C PRO A 14 -23.71 9.25 24.41
N ASP A 15 -22.77 10.17 24.24
CA ASP A 15 -22.61 10.91 22.99
C ASP A 15 -22.10 10.02 21.85
N ARG A 16 -21.26 9.03 22.14
CA ARG A 16 -20.80 8.04 21.15
C ARG A 16 -21.93 7.10 20.75
N ALA A 17 -22.78 6.70 21.70
CA ALA A 17 -23.97 5.89 21.42
C ALA A 17 -24.97 6.66 20.55
N GLU A 18 -25.18 7.96 20.83
CA GLU A 18 -26.05 8.83 20.02
C GLU A 18 -25.51 9.00 18.60
N VAL A 19 -24.20 9.21 18.43
CA VAL A 19 -23.57 9.29 17.10
C VAL A 19 -23.71 7.97 16.35
N GLU A 20 -23.40 6.82 16.98
CA GLU A 20 -23.57 5.51 16.34
C GLU A 20 -25.02 5.32 15.86
N GLN A 21 -26.01 5.58 16.73
CA GLN A 21 -27.41 5.39 16.38
C GLN A 21 -27.87 6.32 15.25
N ARG A 22 -27.52 7.61 15.28
CA ARG A 22 -27.88 8.55 14.21
C ARG A 22 -27.30 8.14 12.87
N VAL A 23 -26.02 7.79 12.85
CA VAL A 23 -25.30 7.41 11.61
C VAL A 23 -25.83 6.10 11.05
N VAL A 24 -26.12 5.10 11.90
CA VAL A 24 -26.76 3.84 11.48
C VAL A 24 -28.14 4.12 10.89
N CYS A 25 -29.01 4.85 11.60
CA CYS A 25 -30.36 5.16 11.13
C CYS A 25 -30.34 5.96 9.81
N ALA A 26 -29.39 6.88 9.64
CA ALA A 26 -29.24 7.63 8.40
C ALA A 26 -28.87 6.71 7.22
N ALA A 27 -27.88 5.84 7.40
CA ALA A 27 -27.42 4.91 6.37
C ALA A 27 -28.48 3.84 6.02
N GLU A 28 -29.22 3.32 7.00
CA GLU A 28 -30.28 2.34 6.75
C GLU A 28 -31.52 2.96 6.07
N ARG A 29 -31.85 4.21 6.42
CA ARG A 29 -33.00 4.92 5.84
C ARG A 29 -32.76 5.31 4.39
N ASP A 30 -31.62 5.92 4.11
CA ASP A 30 -31.25 6.35 2.77
C ASP A 30 -29.72 6.39 2.60
N PRO A 31 -29.10 5.33 2.05
CA PRO A 31 -27.66 5.27 1.89
C PRO A 31 -27.13 6.03 0.67
N GLU A 32 -27.99 6.43 -0.28
CA GLU A 32 -27.51 7.00 -1.55
C GLU A 32 -26.73 8.31 -1.40
N PRO A 33 -27.09 9.25 -0.50
CA PRO A 33 -26.31 10.45 -0.25
C PRO A 33 -24.85 10.16 0.11
N PHE A 34 -24.59 9.10 0.89
CA PHE A 34 -23.22 8.70 1.23
C PHE A 34 -22.43 8.26 0.00
N PHE A 35 -23.03 7.49 -0.92
CA PHE A 35 -22.35 7.05 -2.13
C PHE A 35 -22.12 8.18 -3.13
N VAL A 36 -23.07 9.11 -3.26
CA VAL A 36 -22.90 10.30 -4.10
C VAL A 36 -21.74 11.14 -3.58
N ALA A 37 -21.72 11.45 -2.28
CA ALA A 37 -20.65 12.21 -1.66
C ALA A 37 -19.29 11.47 -1.74
N TYR A 38 -19.29 10.14 -1.57
CA TYR A 38 -18.08 9.34 -1.70
C TYR A 38 -17.48 9.43 -3.10
N ARG A 39 -18.28 9.28 -4.17
CA ARG A 39 -17.79 9.42 -5.56
C ARG A 39 -17.25 10.82 -5.88
N GLN A 40 -17.86 11.84 -5.30
CA GLN A 40 -17.43 13.23 -5.46
C GLN A 40 -16.15 13.57 -4.67
N HIS A 41 -15.79 12.75 -3.69
CA HIS A 41 -14.58 12.98 -2.90
C HIS A 41 -13.33 12.79 -3.77
N ALA A 42 -12.45 13.79 -3.80
CA ALA A 42 -11.28 13.83 -4.70
C ALA A 42 -10.36 12.60 -4.57
N GLU A 43 -10.15 12.14 -3.35
CA GLU A 43 -9.31 10.96 -3.05
C GLU A 43 -9.96 9.63 -3.43
N SER A 44 -11.26 9.59 -3.76
CA SER A 44 -11.98 8.34 -4.06
C SER A 44 -11.77 7.82 -5.49
N PHE A 45 -11.18 8.64 -6.37
CA PHE A 45 -11.04 8.34 -7.80
C PHE A 45 -12.38 7.96 -8.46
N ASP A 46 -13.41 8.79 -8.27
CA ASP A 46 -14.79 8.54 -8.71
C ASP A 46 -15.39 7.27 -8.06
N GLY A 47 -15.07 7.06 -6.78
CA GLY A 47 -15.51 5.90 -6.00
C GLY A 47 -14.84 4.56 -6.34
N ARG A 48 -13.76 4.57 -7.13
CA ARG A 48 -12.98 3.36 -7.47
C ARG A 48 -11.96 2.97 -6.41
N TYR A 49 -11.45 3.94 -5.66
CA TYR A 49 -10.70 3.67 -4.42
C TYR A 49 -11.71 3.49 -3.28
N VAL A 50 -11.79 2.27 -2.76
CA VAL A 50 -12.77 1.87 -1.74
C VAL A 50 -12.05 1.58 -0.43
N CYS A 51 -12.29 2.41 0.58
CA CYS A 51 -11.71 2.27 1.90
C CYS A 51 -12.69 2.71 2.97
N ALA A 52 -12.87 1.90 4.02
CA ALA A 52 -13.73 2.26 5.15
C ALA A 52 -13.25 3.55 5.86
N ASP A 53 -11.93 3.79 5.93
CA ASP A 53 -11.40 5.02 6.54
C ASP A 53 -11.73 6.28 5.72
N LEU A 54 -11.73 6.19 4.39
CA LEU A 54 -12.18 7.30 3.53
C LEU A 54 -13.71 7.48 3.65
N MET A 55 -14.46 6.38 3.76
CA MET A 55 -15.92 6.43 3.92
C MET A 55 -16.33 7.14 5.22
N LYS A 56 -15.52 7.06 6.28
CA LYS A 56 -15.75 7.84 7.51
C LYS A 56 -15.68 9.34 7.27
N GLU A 57 -14.84 9.83 6.36
CA GLU A 57 -14.75 11.28 6.08
C GLU A 57 -16.03 11.83 5.45
N ILE A 58 -16.87 10.97 4.87
CA ILE A 58 -18.19 11.34 4.33
C ILE A 58 -19.23 11.53 5.44
N ILE A 59 -18.99 10.99 6.63
CA ILE A 59 -19.91 11.06 7.78
C ILE A 59 -19.66 12.40 8.51
N PRO A 60 -20.62 13.35 8.49
CA PRO A 60 -20.38 14.70 9.02
C PRO A 60 -19.95 14.73 10.49
N GLU A 61 -20.53 13.85 11.32
CA GLU A 61 -20.20 13.74 12.74
C GLU A 61 -18.73 13.34 12.96
N TYR A 62 -18.17 12.55 12.04
CA TYR A 62 -16.79 12.10 12.11
C TYR A 62 -15.82 13.17 11.59
N SER A 63 -16.10 13.73 10.41
CA SER A 63 -15.19 14.67 9.74
C SER A 63 -15.24 16.09 10.28
N ALA A 64 -16.17 16.39 11.19
CA ALA A 64 -16.35 17.72 11.79
C ALA A 64 -15.08 18.34 12.39
N SER A 65 -14.20 17.54 13.00
CA SER A 65 -12.92 18.01 13.53
C SER A 65 -11.95 16.87 13.82
N PRO A 66 -10.63 17.14 13.98
CA PRO A 66 -9.70 16.13 14.47
C PRO A 66 -10.13 15.45 15.78
N ILE A 67 -10.69 16.21 16.73
CA ILE A 67 -11.20 15.66 17.99
C ILE A 67 -12.35 14.67 17.73
N ALA A 68 -13.29 15.06 16.86
CA ALA A 68 -14.42 14.21 16.48
C ALA A 68 -13.96 12.91 15.80
N ARG A 69 -12.97 12.98 14.89
CA ARG A 69 -12.38 11.80 14.24
C ARG A 69 -11.87 10.80 15.26
N GLY A 70 -11.13 11.26 16.25
CA GLY A 70 -10.57 10.38 17.27
C GLY A 70 -11.61 9.85 18.26
N ARG A 71 -12.60 10.68 18.65
CA ARG A 71 -13.66 10.31 19.59
C ARG A 71 -14.70 9.35 19.00
N TYR A 72 -15.08 9.56 17.74
CA TYR A 72 -16.17 8.83 17.08
C TYR A 72 -15.71 7.73 16.12
N ASN A 73 -14.40 7.52 15.93
CA ASN A 73 -13.86 6.50 15.01
C ASN A 73 -14.53 5.13 15.14
N ASN A 74 -14.66 4.61 16.36
CA ASN A 74 -15.26 3.29 16.58
C ASN A 74 -16.78 3.32 16.45
N ALA A 75 -17.43 4.44 16.81
CA ALA A 75 -18.89 4.60 16.72
C ALA A 75 -19.39 4.59 15.28
N VAL A 76 -18.60 5.11 14.33
CA VAL A 76 -18.97 5.15 12.90
C VAL A 76 -18.37 4.00 12.09
N HIS A 77 -17.48 3.18 12.67
CA HIS A 77 -16.68 2.22 11.91
C HIS A 77 -17.52 1.18 11.18
N ASN A 78 -18.50 0.59 11.85
CA ASN A 78 -19.32 -0.48 11.26
C ASN A 78 -20.18 0.07 10.12
N THR A 79 -20.77 1.25 10.28
CA THR A 79 -21.51 1.92 9.21
C THR A 79 -20.62 2.21 8.01
N ALA A 80 -19.43 2.79 8.25
CA ALA A 80 -18.48 3.08 7.18
C ALA A 80 -17.98 1.81 6.48
N ALA A 81 -17.81 0.69 7.20
CA ALA A 81 -17.41 -0.59 6.64
C ALA A 81 -18.51 -1.21 5.76
N VAL A 82 -19.77 -1.18 6.19
CA VAL A 82 -20.91 -1.66 5.40
C VAL A 82 -21.09 -0.81 4.14
N LEU A 83 -21.05 0.52 4.28
CA LEU A 83 -21.10 1.43 3.13
C LEU A 83 -19.92 1.17 2.18
N ALA A 84 -18.69 1.02 2.67
CA ALA A 84 -17.56 0.69 1.81
C ALA A 84 -17.71 -0.68 1.12
N SER A 85 -18.27 -1.69 1.80
CA SER A 85 -18.56 -3.01 1.22
C SER A 85 -19.58 -2.90 0.06
N GLU A 86 -20.63 -2.11 0.26
CA GLU A 86 -21.63 -1.84 -0.78
C GLU A 86 -21.04 -1.02 -1.94
N GLN A 87 -20.23 0.01 -1.65
CA GLN A 87 -19.52 0.77 -2.68
C GLN A 87 -18.59 -0.14 -3.49
N PHE A 88 -17.85 -1.05 -2.85
CA PHE A 88 -17.05 -2.06 -3.53
C PHE A 88 -17.90 -2.90 -4.48
N ARG A 89 -19.05 -3.41 -4.00
CA ARG A 89 -19.96 -4.22 -4.82
C ARG A 89 -20.48 -3.46 -6.04
N ARG A 90 -20.83 -2.18 -5.88
CA ARG A 90 -21.29 -1.29 -6.97
C ARG A 90 -20.19 -1.03 -7.98
N THR A 91 -19.00 -0.64 -7.52
CA THR A 91 -17.83 -0.40 -8.38
C THR A 91 -17.42 -1.66 -9.12
N LEU A 92 -17.48 -2.81 -8.46
CA LEU A 92 -17.14 -4.09 -9.08
C LEU A 92 -18.12 -4.50 -10.19
N ALA A 93 -19.40 -4.15 -10.03
CA ALA A 93 -20.45 -4.39 -11.02
C ALA A 93 -20.50 -3.32 -12.14
N ASP A 94 -19.64 -2.30 -12.09
CA ASP A 94 -19.60 -1.24 -13.10
C ASP A 94 -18.85 -1.67 -14.36
N GLU A 95 -19.62 -2.11 -15.36
CA GLU A 95 -19.13 -2.57 -16.65
C GLU A 95 -19.10 -1.47 -17.73
N ARG A 96 -19.35 -0.19 -17.36
CA ARG A 96 -19.38 0.93 -18.33
C ARG A 96 -18.07 1.11 -19.09
N ASP A 97 -16.94 0.75 -18.46
CA ASP A 97 -15.62 0.75 -19.09
C ASP A 97 -15.03 -0.67 -19.10
N PRO A 98 -15.09 -1.39 -20.23
CA PRO A 98 -14.63 -2.77 -20.33
C PRO A 98 -13.10 -2.91 -20.26
N THR A 99 -12.34 -1.81 -20.42
CA THR A 99 -10.87 -1.85 -20.37
C THR A 99 -10.33 -2.00 -18.95
N ARG A 100 -11.15 -1.68 -17.94
CA ARG A 100 -10.77 -1.72 -16.52
C ARG A 100 -10.72 -3.13 -15.95
N ARG A 101 -9.78 -3.97 -16.33
CA ARG A 101 -9.84 -5.41 -16.01
C ARG A 101 -9.24 -5.82 -14.66
N LEU A 102 -8.71 -4.89 -13.87
CA LEU A 102 -8.00 -5.18 -12.61
C LEU A 102 -8.85 -4.86 -11.37
N ALA A 103 -8.87 -5.79 -10.41
CA ALA A 103 -9.29 -5.56 -9.03
C ALA A 103 -8.07 -5.67 -8.10
N LEU A 104 -7.63 -4.53 -7.57
CA LEU A 104 -6.46 -4.43 -6.70
C LEU A 104 -6.90 -4.40 -5.23
N PHE A 105 -6.29 -5.23 -4.40
CA PHE A 105 -6.50 -5.24 -2.95
C PHE A 105 -5.22 -4.80 -2.26
N VAL A 106 -5.31 -3.88 -1.30
CA VAL A 106 -4.16 -3.40 -0.54
C VAL A 106 -4.39 -3.66 0.95
N THR A 107 -3.45 -4.35 1.59
CA THR A 107 -3.51 -4.73 3.01
C THR A 107 -2.21 -4.42 3.75
N GLY A 108 -2.28 -4.40 5.08
CA GLY A 108 -1.13 -4.19 5.96
C GLY A 108 -1.51 -3.37 7.19
N SER A 109 -0.62 -3.37 8.19
CA SER A 109 -0.87 -2.70 9.47
C SER A 109 -1.10 -1.18 9.32
N PRO A 110 -1.94 -0.54 10.15
CA PRO A 110 -2.05 0.92 10.23
C PRO A 110 -0.69 1.60 10.33
N GLY A 111 -0.51 2.73 9.65
CA GLY A 111 0.77 3.45 9.64
C GLY A 111 1.86 2.84 8.76
N SER A 112 1.60 1.74 8.05
CA SER A 112 2.55 1.20 7.07
C SER A 112 2.79 2.15 5.88
N GLY A 113 1.79 2.96 5.50
CA GLY A 113 1.91 3.95 4.42
C GLY A 113 1.09 3.64 3.17
N LYS A 114 0.18 2.66 3.22
CA LYS A 114 -0.75 2.28 2.13
C LYS A 114 -1.42 3.49 1.46
N THR A 115 -2.14 4.29 2.24
CA THR A 115 -2.88 5.45 1.71
C THR A 115 -1.96 6.46 1.03
N SER A 116 -0.82 6.80 1.63
CA SER A 116 0.15 7.74 1.03
C SER A 116 0.69 7.24 -0.31
N LEU A 117 0.87 5.93 -0.43
CA LEU A 117 1.38 5.28 -1.63
C LEU A 117 0.33 5.25 -2.75
N ILE A 118 -0.93 4.98 -2.41
CA ILE A 118 -2.06 5.06 -3.35
C ILE A 118 -2.24 6.49 -3.86
N MET A 119 -2.17 7.49 -2.97
CA MET A 119 -2.37 8.89 -3.35
C MET A 119 -1.24 9.44 -4.22
N SER A 120 0.01 8.99 -4.00
CA SER A 120 1.13 9.45 -4.82
C SER A 120 1.18 8.77 -6.19
N ALA A 121 0.77 7.51 -6.27
CA ALA A 121 0.77 6.75 -7.51
C ALA A 121 -0.45 6.99 -8.40
N GLY A 122 -1.58 7.31 -7.77
CA GLY A 122 -2.88 7.26 -8.40
C GLY A 122 -3.42 5.84 -8.58
N LEU A 123 -4.55 5.76 -9.26
CA LEU A 123 -5.20 4.50 -9.59
C LEU A 123 -4.74 4.02 -10.99
N PRO A 124 -4.42 2.73 -11.19
CA PRO A 124 -4.08 2.21 -12.51
C PRO A 124 -5.19 2.49 -13.51
N PRO A 125 -4.85 2.83 -14.77
CA PRO A 125 -5.85 3.06 -15.80
C PRO A 125 -6.81 1.87 -16.00
N ASP A 126 -6.28 0.66 -15.87
CA ASP A 126 -7.01 -0.60 -16.01
C ASP A 126 -7.65 -1.09 -14.71
N ALA A 127 -7.52 -0.38 -13.58
CA ALA A 127 -8.19 -0.77 -12.34
C ALA A 127 -9.69 -0.40 -12.38
N ARG A 128 -10.53 -1.41 -12.24
CA ARG A 128 -11.96 -1.23 -11.93
C ARG A 128 -12.14 -0.76 -10.50
N VAL A 129 -11.41 -1.39 -9.58
CA VAL A 129 -11.50 -1.11 -8.15
C VAL A 129 -10.14 -1.29 -7.48
N LEU A 130 -9.84 -0.40 -6.54
CA LEU A 130 -8.78 -0.58 -5.55
C LEU A 130 -9.44 -0.62 -4.18
N TYR A 131 -9.38 -1.77 -3.50
CA TYR A 131 -9.92 -1.96 -2.17
C TYR A 131 -8.80 -1.92 -1.13
N GLU A 132 -8.84 -0.94 -0.22
CA GLU A 132 -7.95 -0.91 0.95
C GLU A 132 -8.68 -1.44 2.19
N GLY A 133 -8.19 -2.54 2.74
CA GLY A 133 -8.79 -3.17 3.91
C GLY A 133 -7.95 -4.31 4.46
N GLN A 134 -8.42 -4.87 5.57
CA GLN A 134 -7.80 -6.05 6.18
C GLN A 134 -8.28 -7.30 5.45
N LEU A 135 -7.37 -8.21 5.13
CA LEU A 135 -7.67 -9.44 4.37
C LEU A 135 -7.60 -10.69 5.27
N LEU A 136 -8.09 -10.55 6.51
CA LEU A 136 -8.04 -11.62 7.51
C LEU A 136 -9.28 -12.51 7.50
N ASP A 137 -10.43 -11.92 7.17
CA ASP A 137 -11.74 -12.53 7.41
C ASP A 137 -12.34 -13.15 6.13
N PRO A 138 -13.27 -14.12 6.26
CA PRO A 138 -13.95 -14.74 5.11
C PRO A 138 -14.64 -13.75 4.17
N SER A 139 -15.12 -12.61 4.68
CA SER A 139 -15.76 -11.57 3.85
C SER A 139 -14.81 -10.94 2.83
N SER A 140 -13.50 -10.89 3.14
CA SER A 140 -12.48 -10.43 2.19
C SER A 140 -12.25 -11.47 1.08
N ARG A 141 -12.30 -12.77 1.40
CA ARG A 141 -12.24 -13.84 0.39
C ARG A 141 -13.48 -13.85 -0.51
N ALA A 142 -14.67 -13.57 0.03
CA ALA A 142 -15.88 -13.39 -0.77
C ALA A 142 -15.78 -12.20 -1.75
N LYS A 143 -15.12 -11.09 -1.36
CA LYS A 143 -14.85 -9.97 -2.27
C LYS A 143 -13.92 -10.36 -3.41
N ILE A 144 -12.87 -11.14 -3.12
CA ILE A 144 -11.93 -11.68 -4.11
C ILE A 144 -12.66 -12.61 -5.08
N ALA A 145 -13.43 -13.58 -4.57
CA ALA A 145 -14.25 -14.48 -5.36
C ALA A 145 -15.19 -13.70 -6.30
N GLY A 146 -15.91 -12.70 -5.78
CA GLY A 146 -16.82 -11.89 -6.59
C GLY A 146 -16.14 -11.10 -7.72
N ALA A 147 -14.84 -10.78 -7.59
CA ALA A 147 -14.06 -10.16 -8.65
C ALA A 147 -13.60 -11.18 -9.70
N LEU A 148 -13.16 -12.36 -9.25
CA LEU A 148 -12.79 -13.47 -10.14
C LEU A 148 -13.99 -13.98 -10.95
N ASP A 149 -15.18 -14.06 -10.35
CA ASP A 149 -16.42 -14.50 -11.01
C ASP A 149 -16.85 -13.56 -12.14
N ARG A 150 -16.38 -12.32 -12.11
CA ARG A 150 -16.58 -11.31 -13.17
C ARG A 150 -15.45 -11.31 -14.21
N GLY A 151 -14.54 -12.28 -14.15
CA GLY A 151 -13.42 -12.40 -15.08
C GLY A 151 -12.37 -11.30 -14.94
N LEU A 152 -12.27 -10.67 -13.76
CA LEU A 152 -11.24 -9.68 -13.47
C LEU A 152 -9.93 -10.35 -13.11
N THR A 153 -8.83 -9.69 -13.48
CA THR A 153 -7.53 -9.98 -12.87
C THR A 153 -7.56 -9.48 -11.44
N VAL A 154 -7.14 -10.33 -10.49
CA VAL A 154 -7.06 -9.95 -9.08
C VAL A 154 -5.61 -9.93 -8.63
N SER A 155 -5.21 -8.81 -8.04
CA SER A 155 -3.87 -8.63 -7.45
C SER A 155 -3.98 -8.11 -6.02
N ILE A 156 -3.09 -8.56 -5.15
CA ILE A 156 -3.01 -8.21 -3.74
C ILE A 156 -1.63 -7.64 -3.43
N ALA A 157 -1.60 -6.39 -3.00
CA ALA A 157 -0.41 -5.73 -2.46
C ALA A 157 -0.46 -5.74 -0.93
N ALA A 158 0.36 -6.58 -0.29
CA ALA A 158 0.48 -6.66 1.16
C ALA A 158 1.72 -5.89 1.64
N VAL A 159 1.53 -4.88 2.48
CA VAL A 159 2.63 -4.02 2.95
C VAL A 159 3.15 -4.53 4.30
N LEU A 160 4.42 -4.94 4.34
CA LEU A 160 5.16 -5.38 5.53
C LEU A 160 6.00 -4.23 6.10
N PRO A 161 5.58 -3.59 7.20
CA PRO A 161 6.37 -2.57 7.88
C PRO A 161 7.24 -3.14 9.00
N ARG A 162 8.19 -2.33 9.48
CA ARG A 162 8.67 -2.44 10.86
C ARG A 162 7.58 -1.86 11.77
N ILE A 163 7.06 -2.65 12.68
CA ILE A 163 5.81 -2.29 13.37
C ILE A 163 5.95 -1.06 14.27
N GLU A 164 7.12 -0.83 14.85
CA GLU A 164 7.40 0.37 15.66
C GLU A 164 7.37 1.64 14.81
N ASP A 165 7.93 1.60 13.59
CA ASP A 165 7.90 2.73 12.66
C ASP A 165 6.49 3.00 12.14
N ALA A 166 5.71 1.93 11.94
CA ALA A 166 4.29 2.06 11.61
C ALA A 166 3.53 2.73 12.77
N PHE A 167 3.82 2.37 14.01
CA PHE A 167 3.18 2.97 15.18
C PHE A 167 3.53 4.45 15.33
N GLU A 168 4.78 4.83 15.08
CA GLU A 168 5.22 6.23 15.03
C GLU A 168 4.49 7.05 13.95
N ASN A 169 4.19 6.45 12.80
CA ASN A 169 3.33 7.10 11.81
C ASN A 169 1.89 7.28 12.31
N THR A 170 1.37 6.35 13.11
CA THR A 170 0.04 6.52 13.70
C THR A 170 0.00 7.65 14.72
N LEU A 171 1.09 7.87 15.48
CA LEU A 171 1.25 9.05 16.34
C LEU A 171 1.23 10.34 15.50
N ARG A 172 2.07 10.44 14.47
CA ARG A 172 2.08 11.62 13.58
C ARG A 172 0.71 11.89 12.95
N ARG A 173 0.02 10.84 12.51
CA ARG A 173 -1.33 10.94 11.94
C ARG A 173 -2.33 11.40 12.99
N PHE A 174 -2.23 10.88 14.21
CA PHE A 174 -3.09 11.29 15.31
C PHE A 174 -2.94 12.77 15.65
N GLU A 175 -1.71 13.24 15.84
CA GLU A 175 -1.47 14.64 16.21
C GLU A 175 -1.86 15.62 15.07
N ARG A 176 -1.79 15.17 13.81
CA ARG A 176 -2.16 16.01 12.66
C ARG A 176 -3.65 16.04 12.36
N VAL A 177 -4.32 14.88 12.37
CA VAL A 177 -5.70 14.74 11.89
C VAL A 177 -6.64 14.09 12.90
N GLY A 178 -6.17 13.73 14.10
CA GLY A 178 -6.98 13.16 15.18
C GLY A 178 -7.25 11.67 15.06
N ARG A 179 -6.59 10.96 14.13
CA ARG A 179 -6.78 9.52 13.89
C ARG A 179 -5.47 8.74 13.92
N GLY A 180 -5.28 7.89 14.91
CA GLY A 180 -4.19 6.90 14.96
C GLY A 180 -4.73 5.48 14.79
N ALA A 181 -4.22 4.53 15.58
CA ALA A 181 -4.71 3.17 15.65
C ALA A 181 -4.40 2.58 17.04
N SER A 182 -5.24 1.66 17.51
CA SER A 182 -4.97 0.91 18.74
C SER A 182 -3.88 -0.13 18.52
N ILE A 183 -3.07 -0.39 19.54
CA ILE A 183 -2.07 -1.46 19.60
C ILE A 183 -2.69 -2.82 19.26
N ALA A 184 -3.82 -3.16 19.90
CA ALA A 184 -4.51 -4.43 19.65
C ALA A 184 -4.89 -4.63 18.17
N THR A 185 -5.42 -3.58 17.53
CA THR A 185 -5.71 -3.61 16.08
C THR A 185 -4.45 -3.78 15.23
N MET A 186 -3.38 -3.05 15.54
CA MET A 186 -2.13 -3.15 14.79
C MET A 186 -1.48 -4.52 14.93
N ALA A 187 -1.43 -5.06 16.15
CA ALA A 187 -0.92 -6.40 16.44
C ALA A 187 -1.74 -7.47 15.70
N ARG A 188 -3.08 -7.45 15.86
CA ARG A 188 -3.97 -8.39 15.15
C ARG A 188 -3.72 -8.42 13.64
N ILE A 189 -3.54 -7.25 13.02
CA ILE A 189 -3.31 -7.17 11.57
C ILE A 189 -1.91 -7.67 11.23
N GLN A 190 -0.88 -7.20 11.93
CA GLN A 190 0.50 -7.59 11.66
C GLN A 190 0.70 -9.10 11.83
N ASP A 191 0.13 -9.68 12.88
CA ASP A 191 0.27 -11.10 13.23
C ASP A 191 -0.64 -11.98 12.37
N GLY A 192 -1.84 -11.50 12.03
CA GLY A 192 -2.82 -12.27 11.27
C GLY A 192 -2.63 -12.23 9.75
N THR A 193 -1.94 -11.21 9.21
CA THR A 193 -1.82 -11.06 7.74
C THR A 193 -1.19 -12.28 7.06
N PRO A 194 -0.11 -12.90 7.57
CA PRO A 194 0.46 -14.11 6.97
C PRO A 194 -0.58 -15.22 6.77
N ALA A 195 -1.29 -15.60 7.83
CA ALA A 195 -2.32 -16.64 7.76
C ALA A 195 -3.48 -16.24 6.83
N GLY A 196 -3.83 -14.95 6.78
CA GLY A 196 -4.83 -14.43 5.84
C GLY A 196 -4.41 -14.60 4.38
N LEU A 197 -3.16 -14.25 4.05
CA LEU A 197 -2.60 -14.41 2.71
C LEU A 197 -2.44 -15.88 2.32
N GLU A 198 -1.98 -16.73 3.25
CA GLU A 198 -1.90 -18.18 3.04
C GLU A 198 -3.28 -18.77 2.75
N ALA A 199 -4.32 -18.37 3.49
CA ALA A 199 -5.68 -18.82 3.26
C ALA A 199 -6.21 -18.39 1.89
N ILE A 200 -5.91 -17.16 1.46
CA ILE A 200 -6.27 -16.67 0.12
C ILE A 200 -5.56 -17.49 -0.96
N HIS A 201 -4.26 -17.72 -0.82
CA HIS A 201 -3.50 -18.50 -1.80
C HIS A 201 -3.92 -19.97 -1.84
N ALA A 202 -4.25 -20.57 -0.69
CA ALA A 202 -4.79 -21.92 -0.63
C ALA A 202 -6.15 -22.03 -1.34
N GLU A 203 -6.99 -21.00 -1.24
CA GLU A 203 -8.34 -20.98 -1.84
C GLU A 203 -8.30 -20.68 -3.35
N PHE A 204 -7.49 -19.72 -3.78
CA PHE A 204 -7.52 -19.21 -5.16
C PHE A 204 -6.30 -19.56 -6.02
N GLY A 205 -5.19 -20.00 -5.41
CA GLY A 205 -3.95 -20.34 -6.09
C GLY A 205 -3.44 -19.19 -6.97
N ASP A 206 -2.97 -19.55 -8.17
CA ASP A 206 -2.41 -18.61 -9.14
C ASP A 206 -3.45 -17.72 -9.84
N ARG A 207 -4.75 -17.87 -9.51
CA ARG A 207 -5.80 -16.95 -10.00
C ARG A 207 -5.70 -15.57 -9.35
N VAL A 208 -4.96 -15.45 -8.24
CA VAL A 208 -4.74 -14.22 -7.49
C VAL A 208 -3.24 -13.98 -7.39
N GLU A 209 -2.78 -12.86 -7.94
CA GLU A 209 -1.40 -12.40 -7.75
C GLU A 209 -1.27 -11.83 -6.34
N ILE A 210 -0.26 -12.26 -5.58
CA ILE A 210 0.00 -11.78 -4.22
C ILE A 210 1.45 -11.34 -4.13
N GLU A 211 1.65 -10.06 -3.87
CA GLU A 211 2.95 -9.43 -3.70
C GLU A 211 3.06 -8.85 -2.29
N ILE A 212 4.17 -9.12 -1.62
CA ILE A 212 4.51 -8.57 -0.32
C ILE A 212 5.58 -7.50 -0.50
N HIS A 213 5.21 -6.26 -0.19
CA HIS A 213 6.11 -5.11 -0.18
C HIS A 213 6.74 -4.95 1.20
N ASP A 214 7.98 -5.40 1.34
CA ASP A 214 8.80 -5.16 2.52
C ASP A 214 9.34 -3.73 2.53
N ILE A 215 8.81 -2.95 3.47
CA ILE A 215 9.18 -1.55 3.69
C ILE A 215 9.79 -1.35 5.09
N ARG A 216 10.30 -2.42 5.71
CA ARG A 216 11.03 -2.35 6.99
C ARG A 216 12.26 -1.45 6.88
N ASP A 217 12.87 -1.43 5.70
CA ASP A 217 13.80 -0.38 5.27
C ASP A 217 13.15 0.45 4.16
N ARG A 218 12.61 1.61 4.52
CA ARG A 218 11.95 2.51 3.56
C ARG A 218 12.90 3.09 2.51
N THR A 219 14.21 3.08 2.77
CA THR A 219 15.20 3.59 1.82
C THR A 219 15.56 2.55 0.76
N ASN A 220 15.24 1.28 1.02
CA ASN A 220 15.48 0.16 0.11
C ASN A 220 14.28 -0.80 0.13
N PRO A 221 13.11 -0.35 -0.34
CA PRO A 221 11.90 -1.17 -0.38
C PRO A 221 12.13 -2.39 -1.27
N ARG A 222 11.57 -3.53 -0.88
CA ARG A 222 11.64 -4.78 -1.65
C ARG A 222 10.27 -5.37 -1.87
N SER A 223 10.14 -6.08 -2.98
CA SER A 223 8.94 -6.78 -3.38
C SER A 223 9.25 -8.26 -3.49
N TYR A 224 8.34 -9.08 -2.97
CA TYR A 224 8.45 -10.53 -2.97
C TYR A 224 7.13 -11.15 -3.41
N ASP A 225 7.20 -12.30 -4.07
CA ASP A 225 6.03 -13.16 -4.19
C ASP A 225 5.57 -13.65 -2.81
N ILE A 226 4.42 -14.32 -2.77
CA ILE A 226 3.88 -14.85 -1.52
C ILE A 226 4.85 -15.78 -0.78
N ARG A 227 5.58 -16.65 -1.47
CA ARG A 227 6.40 -17.68 -0.81
C ARG A 227 7.58 -17.05 -0.08
N ASP A 228 8.31 -16.16 -0.75
CA ASP A 228 9.47 -15.51 -0.15
C ASP A 228 9.06 -14.37 0.79
N GLY A 229 7.98 -13.66 0.45
CA GLY A 229 7.45 -12.58 1.29
C GLY A 229 6.95 -13.08 2.65
N LEU A 230 6.30 -14.26 2.71
CA LEU A 230 5.85 -14.85 3.98
C LEU A 230 7.03 -15.22 4.89
N LYS A 231 8.17 -15.65 4.33
CA LYS A 231 9.39 -15.89 5.13
C LYS A 231 9.87 -14.59 5.78
N HIS A 232 9.94 -13.51 5.01
CA HIS A 232 10.34 -12.20 5.54
C HIS A 232 9.36 -11.63 6.56
N TRP A 233 8.06 -11.91 6.39
CA TRP A 233 7.05 -11.56 7.38
C TRP A 233 7.26 -12.36 8.68
N GLN A 234 7.50 -13.68 8.57
CA GLN A 234 7.75 -14.54 9.72
C GLN A 234 9.05 -14.16 10.46
N GLU A 235 10.10 -13.76 9.73
CA GLU A 235 11.31 -13.17 10.32
C GLU A 235 10.98 -11.94 11.16
N GLU A 236 10.14 -11.03 10.67
CA GLU A 236 9.72 -9.85 11.44
C GLU A 236 8.92 -10.24 12.70
N LEU A 237 8.04 -11.23 12.61
CA LEU A 237 7.27 -11.74 13.75
C LEU A 237 8.13 -12.50 14.76
N SER A 238 9.22 -13.11 14.33
CA SER A 238 10.16 -13.83 15.20
C SER A 238 10.94 -12.91 16.17
N ARG A 239 10.88 -11.60 15.96
CA ARG A 239 11.55 -10.59 16.81
C ARG A 239 10.87 -10.42 18.19
N GLY A 240 9.78 -11.14 18.44
CA GLY A 240 9.03 -11.12 19.68
C GLY A 240 7.58 -10.67 19.48
N SER A 241 6.80 -10.69 20.56
CA SER A 241 5.39 -10.31 20.53
C SER A 241 5.20 -8.90 19.97
N THR A 242 4.44 -8.80 18.87
CA THR A 242 4.11 -7.52 18.23
C THR A 242 3.40 -6.57 19.20
N GLU A 243 2.46 -7.09 19.99
CA GLU A 243 1.75 -6.32 21.00
C GLU A 243 2.71 -5.77 22.07
N GLN A 244 3.61 -6.60 22.60
CA GLN A 244 4.59 -6.15 23.60
C GLN A 244 5.51 -5.07 23.03
N ARG A 245 6.03 -5.26 21.81
CA ARG A 245 6.89 -4.28 21.14
C ARG A 245 6.19 -2.94 20.93
N LEU A 246 4.90 -2.96 20.62
CA LEU A 246 4.07 -1.77 20.50
C LEU A 246 3.84 -1.08 21.86
N PHE A 247 3.62 -1.84 22.94
CA PHE A 247 3.54 -1.28 24.29
C PHE A 247 4.86 -0.66 24.73
N ASP A 248 6.00 -1.33 24.48
CA ASP A 248 7.32 -0.80 24.77
C ASP A 248 7.57 0.50 24.01
N GLN A 249 7.15 0.57 22.74
CA GLN A 249 7.23 1.80 21.95
C GLN A 249 6.32 2.90 22.51
N LEU A 250 5.09 2.59 22.97
CA LEU A 250 4.22 3.56 23.64
C LEU A 250 4.85 4.09 24.94
N HIS A 251 5.48 3.23 25.73
CA HIS A 251 6.20 3.61 26.95
C HIS A 251 7.40 4.52 26.63
N ARG A 252 8.15 4.20 25.56
CA ARG A 252 9.24 5.04 25.08
C ARG A 252 8.75 6.42 24.66
N ILE A 253 7.71 6.49 23.82
CA ILE A 253 7.07 7.73 23.36
C ILE A 253 6.72 8.62 24.56
N ARG A 254 6.06 8.07 25.59
CA ARG A 254 5.71 8.82 26.79
C ARG A 254 6.88 9.25 27.64
N ARG A 255 7.88 8.39 27.84
CA ARG A 255 9.10 8.77 28.58
C ARG A 255 9.84 9.91 27.90
N GLU A 256 9.80 9.97 26.57
CA GLU A 256 10.38 11.05 25.77
C GLU A 256 9.50 12.31 25.74
N GLY A 257 8.36 12.34 26.45
CA GLY A 257 7.42 13.47 26.44
C GLY A 257 6.75 13.68 25.08
N ARG A 258 6.73 12.64 24.23
CA ARG A 258 6.11 12.66 22.90
C ARG A 258 4.70 12.08 23.01
N GLY A 259 3.74 12.67 22.30
CA GLY A 259 2.35 12.20 22.25
C GLY A 259 1.48 12.65 23.43
N SER A 260 0.23 12.97 23.13
CA SER A 260 -0.78 13.41 24.10
C SER A 260 -1.41 12.26 24.90
N ASP A 261 -2.05 12.57 26.03
CA ASP A 261 -2.86 11.60 26.80
C ASP A 261 -3.98 10.98 25.95
N ASP A 262 -4.53 11.76 25.02
CA ASP A 262 -5.56 11.30 24.08
C ASP A 262 -4.98 10.30 23.07
N PHE A 263 -3.73 10.51 22.61
CA PHE A 263 -3.03 9.52 21.79
C PHE A 263 -2.84 8.21 22.55
N GLU A 264 -2.44 8.29 23.82
CA GLU A 264 -2.29 7.11 24.67
C GLU A 264 -3.59 6.34 24.80
N ARG A 265 -4.68 7.02 25.17
CA ARG A 265 -6.01 6.40 25.31
C ARG A 265 -6.36 5.65 24.04
N GLN A 266 -6.24 6.31 22.89
CA GLN A 266 -6.51 5.69 21.59
C GLN A 266 -5.59 4.51 21.30
N ALA A 267 -4.28 4.61 21.59
CA ALA A 267 -3.34 3.51 21.42
C ALA A 267 -3.73 2.28 22.26
N ARG A 268 -4.29 2.51 23.45
CA ARG A 268 -4.86 1.47 24.32
C ARG A 268 -6.26 1.00 23.90
N GLY A 269 -6.81 1.52 22.79
CA GLY A 269 -8.16 1.20 22.32
C GLY A 269 -9.28 1.89 23.11
N GLN A 270 -8.93 2.85 23.95
CA GLN A 270 -9.87 3.64 24.75
C GLN A 270 -10.33 4.87 23.96
N PRO A 271 -11.58 5.34 24.20
CA PRO A 271 -12.02 6.60 23.62
C PRO A 271 -11.19 7.77 24.14
N ILE A 272 -10.98 8.74 23.25
CA ILE A 272 -10.43 10.06 23.59
C ILE A 272 -11.38 10.78 24.54
N ALA A 273 -10.84 11.62 25.43
CA ALA A 273 -11.65 12.35 26.40
C ALA A 273 -12.74 13.20 25.73
N ALA A 274 -13.90 13.29 26.38
CA ALA A 274 -14.91 14.28 26.02
C ALA A 274 -14.33 15.63 26.44
N ARG A 275 -13.91 16.47 25.50
CA ARG A 275 -13.68 17.87 25.82
C ARG A 275 -15.03 18.55 25.79
N GLU A 276 -15.42 19.17 26.90
CA GLU A 276 -16.60 20.03 26.93
C GLU A 276 -16.50 21.01 25.75
N GLN A 277 -17.59 21.21 25.02
CA GLN A 277 -17.67 22.24 23.98
C GLN A 277 -17.57 23.61 24.66
N GLY A 278 -16.35 24.04 24.95
CA GLY A 278 -16.09 25.19 25.80
C GLY A 278 -14.61 25.32 26.11
N VAL A 279 -13.84 25.66 25.09
CA VAL A 279 -12.65 26.55 25.06
C VAL A 279 -11.96 26.21 23.74
N ALA A 280 -12.31 26.95 22.69
CA ALA A 280 -11.40 27.14 21.59
C ALA A 280 -10.10 27.67 22.21
N ARG A 281 -9.01 26.91 22.10
CA ARG A 281 -7.69 27.48 22.30
C ARG A 281 -7.56 28.51 21.18
N GLU A 282 -7.60 29.79 21.52
CA GLU A 282 -7.36 30.85 20.54
C GLU A 282 -6.07 30.51 19.79
N PRO A 283 -6.08 30.46 18.46
CA PRO A 283 -4.85 30.46 17.72
C PRO A 283 -4.20 31.82 17.98
N ASP A 284 -3.00 31.82 18.58
CA ASP A 284 -2.18 33.01 18.63
C ASP A 284 -2.15 33.62 17.22
N GLY A 285 -2.64 34.85 17.14
CA GLY A 285 -2.95 35.52 15.91
C GLY A 285 -1.71 35.76 15.05
N SER A 286 -1.58 34.96 14.00
CA SER A 286 -1.16 35.46 12.68
C SER A 286 -2.01 34.74 11.64
N GLY A 287 -3.11 35.38 11.28
CA GLY A 287 -4.03 34.89 10.27
C GLY A 287 -3.41 34.89 8.89
N GLU A 288 -3.41 33.72 8.26
CA GLU A 288 -3.60 33.59 6.82
C GLU A 288 -4.75 32.59 6.62
N ALA A 289 -5.75 32.99 5.85
CA ALA A 289 -6.83 32.14 5.40
C ALA A 289 -6.26 30.89 4.68
N PRO A 290 -6.98 29.76 4.61
CA PRO A 290 -6.54 28.61 3.83
C PRO A 290 -6.68 28.95 2.34
N GLY A 291 -5.72 29.72 1.83
CA GLY A 291 -5.43 29.86 0.42
C GLY A 291 -4.67 28.63 -0.05
N ASP A 292 -4.96 28.25 -1.30
CA ASP A 292 -4.17 27.30 -2.06
C ASP A 292 -2.67 27.63 -2.02
N GLU A 293 -1.87 26.54 -2.15
CA GLU A 293 -0.45 26.46 -2.50
C GLU A 293 0.59 26.25 -1.37
N PRO A 294 1.81 25.74 -1.68
CA PRO A 294 2.28 25.09 -2.91
C PRO A 294 2.75 23.64 -2.69
N ARG A 295 2.73 22.85 -3.77
CA ARG A 295 3.56 21.64 -3.92
C ARG A 295 5.01 22.00 -3.57
N ARG A 296 5.49 21.57 -2.40
CA ARG A 296 6.93 21.55 -2.12
C ARG A 296 7.52 20.23 -2.58
N THR A 297 8.16 20.33 -3.73
CA THR A 297 9.30 19.51 -4.16
C THR A 297 10.31 19.38 -3.01
N GLY A 298 10.55 18.15 -2.59
CA GLY A 298 11.54 17.79 -1.59
C GLY A 298 11.95 16.33 -1.78
N GLU A 299 12.98 16.16 -2.62
CA GLU A 299 13.85 14.99 -2.75
C GLU A 299 13.23 13.65 -3.22
N ASP A 300 13.25 13.52 -4.54
CA ASP A 300 13.27 12.30 -5.36
C ASP A 300 13.80 11.04 -4.66
N ARG A 301 12.93 10.20 -4.08
CA ARG A 301 13.14 8.73 -3.95
C ARG A 301 11.85 7.88 -4.05
N SER A 302 10.73 8.46 -4.48
CA SER A 302 9.46 7.74 -4.66
C SER A 302 9.36 6.72 -5.81
N PRO A 303 10.21 6.67 -6.87
CA PRO A 303 9.94 5.77 -8.01
C PRO A 303 10.00 4.27 -7.69
N GLN A 304 10.75 3.84 -6.66
CA GLN A 304 10.99 2.41 -6.38
C GLN A 304 9.85 1.76 -5.59
N LEU A 305 9.26 2.46 -4.61
CA LEU A 305 8.03 2.04 -3.92
C LEU A 305 6.83 1.95 -4.88
N LEU A 306 6.81 2.83 -5.89
CA LEU A 306 5.75 2.92 -6.90
C LEU A 306 5.80 1.79 -7.94
N ARG A 307 7.00 1.27 -8.27
CA ARG A 307 7.14 0.15 -9.22
C ARG A 307 6.60 -1.18 -8.69
N GLY A 308 6.52 -1.36 -7.37
CA GLY A 308 5.98 -2.57 -6.76
C GLY A 308 4.46 -2.66 -6.93
N LEU A 309 3.69 -1.65 -6.52
CA LEU A 309 2.22 -1.78 -6.45
C LEU A 309 1.48 -1.85 -7.80
N TYR A 310 2.16 -1.47 -8.88
CA TYR A 310 1.54 -1.22 -10.18
C TYR A 310 2.31 -1.80 -11.36
N ALA A 311 3.24 -2.72 -11.11
CA ALA A 311 3.68 -3.58 -12.20
C ALA A 311 2.65 -4.70 -12.33
N PRO A 312 1.68 -4.65 -13.27
CA PRO A 312 1.23 -5.91 -13.82
C PRO A 312 2.51 -6.60 -14.27
N THR A 313 2.73 -7.82 -13.81
CA THR A 313 3.74 -8.67 -14.43
C THR A 313 3.42 -8.63 -15.93
N ALA A 314 4.26 -7.88 -16.66
CA ALA A 314 4.34 -7.97 -18.09
C ALA A 314 4.36 -9.47 -18.39
N ALA A 315 3.57 -9.87 -19.39
CA ALA A 315 3.51 -11.22 -19.94
C ALA A 315 4.83 -11.95 -19.69
N PRO A 316 4.78 -13.18 -19.15
CA PRO A 316 5.87 -13.85 -18.45
C PRO A 316 7.22 -13.41 -18.99
N LYS A 317 7.97 -12.65 -18.17
CA LYS A 317 9.32 -12.20 -18.56
C LYS A 317 10.03 -13.41 -19.16
N PRO A 318 10.42 -13.38 -20.45
CA PRO A 318 11.18 -14.48 -21.01
C PRO A 318 12.42 -14.62 -20.12
N ALA A 319 12.62 -15.81 -19.56
CA ALA A 319 13.79 -16.10 -18.75
C ALA A 319 15.02 -15.68 -19.55
N ALA A 320 15.88 -14.86 -18.96
CA ALA A 320 17.10 -14.43 -19.64
C ALA A 320 17.93 -15.68 -19.97
N GLU A 321 18.23 -15.87 -21.24
CA GLU A 321 19.00 -17.02 -21.72
C GLU A 321 20.47 -16.83 -21.32
N ALA A 322 21.16 -17.93 -20.98
CA ALA A 322 22.61 -17.89 -20.82
C ALA A 322 23.27 -17.74 -22.19
N PRO A 323 24.35 -16.95 -22.33
CA PRO A 323 25.10 -16.89 -23.57
C PRO A 323 25.72 -18.26 -23.88
N ALA A 324 25.66 -18.67 -25.14
CA ALA A 324 26.44 -19.80 -25.65
C ALA A 324 27.94 -19.57 -25.44
N ASP A 325 28.68 -20.68 -25.27
CA ASP A 325 30.13 -20.67 -25.02
C ASP A 325 30.94 -19.97 -26.13
N ASP A 326 30.44 -20.01 -27.36
CA ASP A 326 30.93 -19.26 -28.51
C ASP A 326 29.77 -18.48 -29.15
N GLY A 327 29.81 -17.16 -29.12
CA GLY A 327 28.71 -16.32 -29.61
C GLY A 327 29.01 -14.83 -29.52
N THR A 328 28.30 -14.00 -30.28
CA THR A 328 28.44 -12.53 -30.19
C THR A 328 27.08 -11.87 -30.03
N TYR A 329 26.98 -11.02 -29.01
CA TYR A 329 25.75 -10.39 -28.54
C TYR A 329 25.91 -8.89 -28.63
N THR A 330 25.05 -8.20 -29.38
CA THR A 330 25.10 -6.75 -29.55
C THR A 330 23.74 -6.14 -29.26
N GLY A 331 23.71 -5.13 -28.40
CA GLY A 331 22.48 -4.48 -27.98
C GLY A 331 22.63 -3.72 -26.66
N PRO A 332 21.55 -3.09 -26.17
CA PRO A 332 21.57 -2.32 -24.95
C PRO A 332 21.65 -3.24 -23.72
N ILE A 333 22.46 -2.83 -22.74
CA ILE A 333 22.37 -3.37 -21.38
C ILE A 333 21.08 -2.85 -20.76
N VAL A 334 20.23 -3.75 -20.27
CA VAL A 334 18.90 -3.43 -19.72
C VAL A 334 18.83 -3.61 -18.20
N ALA A 335 19.79 -4.33 -17.61
CA ALA A 335 19.94 -4.44 -16.16
C ALA A 335 21.39 -4.79 -15.79
N VAL A 336 21.88 -4.28 -14.67
CA VAL A 336 23.16 -4.69 -14.07
C VAL A 336 22.96 -4.93 -12.57
N ASP A 337 23.35 -6.09 -12.08
CA ASP A 337 23.37 -6.43 -10.66
C ASP A 337 24.81 -6.77 -10.19
N ALA A 338 24.97 -7.19 -8.93
CA ALA A 338 26.28 -7.47 -8.35
C ALA A 338 27.05 -8.64 -9.02
N LYS A 339 26.38 -9.50 -9.78
CA LYS A 339 26.93 -10.72 -10.38
C LYS A 339 26.67 -10.84 -11.88
N THR A 340 25.66 -10.16 -12.41
CA THR A 340 25.23 -10.29 -13.81
C THR A 340 24.98 -8.96 -14.50
N ALA A 341 25.13 -8.95 -15.82
CA ALA A 341 24.63 -7.90 -16.70
C ALA A 341 23.68 -8.53 -17.72
N THR A 342 22.48 -7.97 -17.88
CA THR A 342 21.50 -8.44 -18.85
C THR A 342 21.49 -7.55 -20.08
N GLN A 343 21.64 -8.16 -21.26
CA GLN A 343 21.63 -7.49 -22.55
C GLN A 343 20.38 -7.86 -23.33
N LEU A 344 19.76 -6.90 -24.02
CA LEU A 344 18.69 -7.17 -24.96
C LEU A 344 19.27 -7.36 -26.37
N VAL A 345 19.10 -8.53 -26.96
CA VAL A 345 19.59 -8.89 -28.30
C VAL A 345 18.44 -9.46 -29.11
N ASP A 346 18.07 -8.81 -30.21
CA ASP A 346 16.98 -9.24 -31.10
C ASP A 346 15.67 -9.61 -30.36
N GLY A 347 15.32 -8.83 -29.34
CA GLY A 347 14.11 -9.03 -28.53
C GLY A 347 14.24 -10.07 -27.40
N LYS A 348 15.39 -10.74 -27.29
CA LYS A 348 15.71 -11.70 -26.22
C LYS A 348 16.61 -11.08 -25.16
N GLN A 349 16.41 -11.48 -23.91
CA GLN A 349 17.30 -11.10 -22.81
C GLN A 349 18.39 -12.15 -22.66
N ILE A 350 19.65 -11.74 -22.66
CA ILE A 350 20.83 -12.58 -22.46
C ILE A 350 21.50 -12.16 -21.15
N SER A 351 21.70 -13.10 -20.22
CA SER A 351 22.29 -12.82 -18.91
C SER A 351 23.77 -13.22 -18.86
N HIS A 352 24.63 -12.22 -18.73
CA HIS A 352 26.08 -12.38 -18.70
C HIS A 352 26.60 -12.38 -17.26
N GLN A 353 27.25 -13.45 -16.84
CA GLN A 353 27.94 -13.49 -15.54
C GLN A 353 29.18 -12.60 -15.56
N LEU A 354 29.21 -11.56 -14.74
CA LEU A 354 30.29 -10.55 -14.71
C LEU A 354 31.67 -11.17 -14.48
N ARG A 355 31.75 -12.26 -13.70
CA ARG A 355 33.00 -12.99 -13.43
C ARG A 355 33.64 -13.61 -14.68
N PHE A 356 32.89 -13.79 -15.76
CA PHE A 356 33.38 -14.34 -17.03
C PHE A 356 33.58 -13.25 -18.09
N LEU A 357 33.39 -11.98 -17.75
CA LEU A 357 33.58 -10.85 -18.66
C LEU A 357 34.96 -10.22 -18.50
N THR A 358 35.55 -9.84 -19.63
CA THR A 358 36.84 -9.17 -19.73
C THR A 358 36.72 -7.94 -20.64
N GLY A 359 37.69 -7.02 -20.59
CA GLY A 359 37.69 -5.79 -21.39
C GLY A 359 37.04 -4.61 -20.67
N SER A 360 36.26 -3.80 -21.37
CA SER A 360 35.69 -2.54 -20.85
C SER A 360 34.48 -2.76 -19.94
N THR A 361 34.60 -3.63 -18.94
CA THR A 361 33.52 -3.94 -17.99
C THR A 361 33.10 -2.74 -17.14
N ALA A 362 33.96 -1.73 -16.99
CA ALA A 362 33.62 -0.44 -16.38
C ALA A 362 32.55 0.37 -17.16
N ASP A 363 32.32 0.04 -18.44
CA ASP A 363 31.30 0.68 -19.27
C ASP A 363 29.94 -0.07 -19.23
N LEU A 364 29.81 -1.15 -18.45
CA LEU A 364 28.55 -1.89 -18.26
C LEU A 364 27.59 -1.08 -17.39
N ALA A 365 26.74 -0.28 -18.03
CA ALA A 365 25.67 0.47 -17.39
C ALA A 365 24.38 0.34 -18.20
N GLU A 366 23.23 0.41 -17.53
CA GLU A 366 21.92 0.39 -18.18
C GLU A 366 21.82 1.48 -19.26
N GLY A 367 21.27 1.11 -20.42
CA GLY A 367 21.14 1.97 -21.60
C GLY A 367 22.39 2.06 -22.49
N ARG A 368 23.52 1.45 -22.11
CA ARG A 368 24.71 1.38 -22.98
C ARG A 368 24.57 0.30 -24.04
N ASN A 369 24.73 0.65 -25.31
CA ASN A 369 24.86 -0.31 -26.41
C ASN A 369 26.30 -0.83 -26.48
N LEU A 370 26.47 -2.12 -26.22
CA LEU A 370 27.77 -2.79 -26.19
C LEU A 370 27.74 -4.06 -27.05
N THR A 371 28.91 -4.58 -27.38
CA THR A 371 29.07 -5.90 -28.00
C THR A 371 29.86 -6.80 -27.05
N ILE A 372 29.29 -7.97 -26.70
CA ILE A 372 29.93 -9.00 -25.88
C ILE A 372 30.15 -10.24 -26.73
N SER A 373 31.41 -10.60 -26.97
CA SER A 373 31.79 -11.79 -27.74
C SER A 373 32.37 -12.86 -26.82
N TYR A 374 31.76 -14.04 -26.81
CA TYR A 374 32.19 -15.22 -26.09
C TYR A 374 33.08 -16.11 -26.94
N ARG A 375 34.14 -16.62 -26.32
CA ARG A 375 34.96 -17.71 -26.85
C ARG A 375 35.32 -18.68 -25.73
N GLY A 376 34.89 -19.94 -25.83
CA GLY A 376 35.10 -20.94 -24.77
C GLY A 376 34.56 -20.51 -23.40
N GLY A 377 33.41 -19.83 -23.35
CA GLY A 377 32.74 -19.41 -22.12
C GLY A 377 33.27 -18.10 -21.50
N ILE A 378 34.32 -17.49 -22.06
CA ILE A 378 34.82 -16.18 -21.62
C ILE A 378 34.32 -15.09 -22.57
N GLY A 379 33.62 -14.10 -22.02
CA GLY A 379 33.08 -12.95 -22.75
C GLY A 379 34.06 -11.77 -22.79
N LYS A 380 34.21 -11.13 -23.94
CA LYS A 380 34.94 -9.87 -24.11
C LYS A 380 33.97 -8.74 -24.42
N VAL A 381 33.92 -7.74 -23.54
CA VAL A 381 33.10 -6.53 -23.70
C VAL A 381 33.84 -5.53 -24.58
N THR A 382 33.17 -5.06 -25.63
CA THR A 382 33.66 -4.04 -26.56
C THR A 382 32.61 -2.95 -26.74
N ASP A 383 33.05 -1.69 -26.67
CA ASP A 383 32.22 -0.54 -27.00
C ASP A 383 32.41 -0.18 -28.49
N PRO A 384 31.36 -0.29 -29.32
CA PRO A 384 31.44 0.05 -30.75
C PRO A 384 31.92 1.48 -31.00
N ARG A 385 31.70 2.42 -30.06
CA ARG A 385 32.08 3.83 -30.18
C ARG A 385 33.58 4.06 -29.91
N LYS A 386 34.24 3.14 -29.20
CA LYS A 386 35.69 3.22 -28.93
C LYS A 386 36.54 2.55 -30.02
N GLN A 387 35.94 1.71 -30.89
CA GLN A 387 36.67 1.09 -32.00
C GLN A 387 36.95 2.07 -33.16
N THR A 388 36.17 3.14 -33.33
CA THR A 388 36.35 4.11 -34.41
C THR A 388 37.51 5.10 -34.18
N GLN A 389 38.06 5.19 -32.96
CA GLN A 389 39.21 6.06 -32.67
C GLN A 389 40.59 5.40 -32.85
N GLY A 390 40.65 4.10 -33.15
CA GLY A 390 41.90 3.34 -33.26
C GLY A 390 42.47 3.12 -34.66
N ARG A 391 41.82 3.64 -35.72
CA ARG A 391 42.27 3.49 -37.12
C ARG A 391 42.54 4.85 -37.79
N THR A 392 43.37 5.65 -37.14
CA THR A 392 44.13 6.72 -37.82
C THR A 392 45.49 6.86 -37.15
N ARG A 393 46.40 5.97 -37.50
CA ARG A 393 47.78 6.25 -37.91
C ARG A 393 48.47 4.98 -38.35
#